data_AF-A0A5J4LGZ6-F1
#
_entry.id   AF-A0A5J4LGZ6-F1
#
_cell.length_a   1.000
_cell.length_b   1.000
_cell.length_c   1.000
_cell.angle_alpha   90.00
_cell.angle_beta   90.00
_cell.angle_gamma   90.00
#
_symmetry.space_group_name_H-M   'P 1'
#
loop_
_entity.id
_entity.type
_entity.pdbx_description
1 polymer ?
#
loop_
_entity_poly.entity_id
_entity_poly.type
_entity_poly.pdbx_seq_one_letter_code
_entity_poly.pdbx_strand_id
1 'polypeptide(L)'
;MPHQTNIRYHVRGARLGRPALERMLAIATAEMNEAAVEIRASVDDAEFGGHSLDEVTRNISQPPAEKNPDDCSDIDFRISDETSEIKISISPTHASVYISSPVPSWAHGHATQILTVLEAAGGCRFTTVTSDETWKQVTRSAKISLLVLGTWLSSAIITDRRFQFSDLQTTVIAAVVVYITTYVKTILSEIRSPKLSLTSDIKTHSWWEDSSLANKIAMGSLIAALLSAVAAFAALKG
;
A
#
# COMPACT_ATOMS: atom_id res chain seq x y z
N MET A 1 29.52 9.62 -25.48
CA MET A 1 29.08 9.26 -24.11
C MET A 1 27.97 8.23 -24.26
N PRO A 2 28.13 6.99 -23.78
CA PRO A 2 27.07 5.99 -23.90
C PRO A 2 25.83 6.47 -23.12
N HIS A 3 24.64 6.31 -23.72
CA HIS A 3 23.38 6.67 -23.09
C HIS A 3 23.08 5.68 -21.95
N GLN A 4 23.13 6.18 -20.70
CA GLN A 4 22.77 5.41 -19.52
C GLN A 4 21.25 5.39 -19.37
N THR A 5 20.67 4.19 -19.32
CA THR A 5 19.23 4.02 -19.12
C THR A 5 18.94 4.02 -17.63
N ASN A 6 18.11 4.96 -17.20
CA ASN A 6 17.70 5.11 -15.81
C ASN A 6 16.19 4.85 -15.70
N ILE A 7 15.83 3.83 -14.94
CA ILE A 7 14.44 3.42 -14.75
C ILE A 7 14.10 3.53 -13.27
N ARG A 8 12.96 4.15 -12.95
CA ARG A 8 12.47 4.28 -11.57
C ARG A 8 10.99 3.90 -11.49
N TYR A 9 10.65 3.07 -10.51
CA TYR A 9 9.27 2.71 -10.18
C TYR A 9 8.99 2.90 -8.69
N HIS A 10 7.72 3.19 -8.42
CA HIS A 10 7.17 3.23 -7.07
C HIS A 10 5.94 2.32 -7.01
N VAL A 11 5.95 1.38 -6.07
CA VAL A 11 4.88 0.42 -5.81
C VAL A 11 4.39 0.64 -4.39
N ARG A 12 3.08 0.68 -4.18
CA ARG A 12 2.48 0.81 -2.83
C ARG A 12 1.78 -0.48 -2.44
N GLY A 13 1.75 -0.74 -1.12
CA GLY A 13 0.95 -1.84 -0.54
C GLY A 13 1.51 -3.24 -0.78
N ALA A 14 2.77 -3.37 -1.18
CA ALA A 14 3.41 -4.68 -1.32
C ALA A 14 3.62 -5.29 0.08
N ARG A 15 3.27 -6.57 0.25
CA ARG A 15 3.49 -7.34 1.47
C ARG A 15 4.66 -8.29 1.22
N LEU A 16 5.83 -7.94 1.72
CA LEU A 16 7.07 -8.62 1.36
C LEU A 16 7.56 -9.44 2.55
N GLY A 17 7.38 -10.75 2.45
CA GLY A 17 8.03 -11.72 3.31
C GLY A 17 9.39 -12.13 2.76
N ARG A 18 10.13 -12.90 3.56
CA ARG A 18 11.47 -13.39 3.22
C ARG A 18 11.57 -14.03 1.82
N PRO A 19 10.66 -14.91 1.37
CA PRO A 19 10.79 -15.54 0.04
C PRO A 19 10.68 -14.54 -1.12
N ALA A 20 9.89 -13.49 -0.96
CA ALA A 20 9.76 -12.44 -1.98
C ALA A 20 11.03 -11.58 -2.03
N LEU A 21 11.60 -11.23 -0.87
CA LEU A 21 12.86 -10.50 -0.76
C LEU A 21 14.03 -11.29 -1.38
N GLU A 22 14.14 -12.58 -1.04
CA GLU A 22 15.15 -13.48 -1.63
C GLU A 22 15.00 -13.60 -3.14
N ARG A 23 13.77 -13.72 -3.66
CA ARG A 23 13.51 -13.77 -5.10
C ARG A 23 13.90 -12.46 -5.79
N MET A 24 13.62 -11.31 -5.17
CA MET A 24 14.03 -10.01 -5.71
C MET A 24 15.55 -9.87 -5.74
N LEU A 25 16.25 -10.29 -4.68
CA LEU A 25 17.72 -10.32 -4.65
C LEU A 25 18.27 -11.23 -5.74
N ALA A 26 17.74 -12.45 -5.88
CA ALA A 26 18.18 -13.40 -6.89
C ALA A 26 18.04 -12.84 -8.32
N ILE A 27 16.91 -12.18 -8.62
CA ILE A 27 16.68 -11.49 -9.90
C ILE A 27 17.68 -10.35 -10.08
N ALA A 28 17.87 -9.53 -9.05
CA ALA A 28 18.72 -8.35 -9.14
C ALA A 28 20.21 -8.69 -9.27
N THR A 29 20.67 -9.82 -8.71
CA THR A 29 22.04 -10.32 -8.89
C THR A 29 22.21 -11.18 -10.14
N ALA A 30 21.12 -11.56 -10.81
CA ALA A 30 21.20 -12.38 -12.01
C ALA A 30 21.98 -11.63 -13.11
N GLU A 31 22.91 -12.34 -13.74
CA GLU A 31 23.73 -11.83 -14.86
C GLU A 31 24.78 -10.76 -14.47
N MET A 32 25.06 -10.57 -13.17
CA MET A 32 26.16 -9.71 -12.70
C MET A 32 27.33 -10.57 -12.21
N ASN A 33 28.47 -10.49 -12.89
CA ASN A 33 29.62 -11.38 -12.63
C ASN A 33 30.38 -11.07 -11.33
N GLU A 34 30.26 -9.85 -10.79
CA GLU A 34 30.90 -9.40 -9.54
C GLU A 34 30.02 -8.41 -8.77
N ALA A 35 28.73 -8.71 -8.63
CA ALA A 35 27.80 -7.83 -7.92
C ALA A 35 28.22 -7.62 -6.45
N ALA A 36 28.57 -6.39 -6.10
CA ALA A 36 28.64 -5.97 -4.71
C ALA A 36 27.20 -5.81 -4.19
N VAL A 37 26.80 -6.73 -3.32
CA VAL A 37 25.49 -6.70 -2.66
C VAL A 37 25.64 -6.06 -1.29
N GLU A 38 24.90 -4.99 -1.07
CA GLU A 38 24.77 -4.32 0.20
C GLU A 38 23.29 -4.30 0.59
N ILE A 39 22.98 -4.87 1.74
CA ILE A 39 21.65 -4.91 2.32
C ILE A 39 21.69 -4.12 3.61
N ARG A 40 20.79 -3.15 3.75
CA ARG A 40 20.60 -2.39 4.98
C ARG A 40 19.17 -2.54 5.45
N ALA A 41 18.99 -2.75 6.74
CA ALA A 41 17.69 -2.81 7.38
C ALA A 41 17.65 -1.83 8.57
N SER A 42 16.52 -1.16 8.76
CA SER A 42 16.30 -0.25 9.88
C SER A 42 15.26 -0.84 10.84
N VAL A 43 15.58 -0.87 12.14
CA VAL A 43 14.68 -1.30 13.22
C VAL A 43 14.81 -0.34 14.39
N ASP A 44 13.72 0.35 14.78
CA ASP A 44 13.68 1.41 15.80
C ASP A 44 14.91 2.34 15.76
N ASP A 45 15.10 3.05 14.63
CA ASP A 45 16.19 3.99 14.36
C ASP A 45 17.62 3.43 14.37
N ALA A 46 17.78 2.10 14.47
CA ALA A 46 19.07 1.43 14.32
C ALA A 46 19.20 0.80 12.94
N GLU A 47 20.33 1.05 12.26
CA GLU A 47 20.65 0.47 10.96
C GLU A 47 21.55 -0.77 11.10
N PHE A 48 21.19 -1.83 10.38
CA PHE A 48 21.91 -3.10 10.33
C PHE A 48 22.27 -3.40 8.87
N GLY A 49 23.57 -3.57 8.62
CA GLY A 49 24.09 -3.88 7.29
C GLY A 49 24.51 -5.35 7.15
N GLY A 50 24.57 -5.84 5.91
CA GLY A 50 25.13 -7.14 5.56
C GLY A 50 25.16 -7.37 4.05
N HIS A 51 25.72 -8.50 3.63
CA HIS A 51 25.77 -8.93 2.23
C HIS A 51 24.70 -9.97 1.88
N SER A 52 23.98 -10.46 2.89
CA SER A 52 22.88 -11.42 2.75
C SER A 52 21.77 -11.14 3.75
N LEU A 53 20.55 -11.58 3.43
CA LEU A 53 19.40 -11.44 4.35
C LEU A 53 19.64 -12.19 5.67
N ASP A 54 20.34 -13.32 5.63
CA ASP A 54 20.69 -14.08 6.84
C ASP A 54 21.67 -13.33 7.74
N GLU A 55 22.65 -12.65 7.15
CA GLU A 55 23.60 -11.82 7.89
C GLU A 55 22.90 -10.62 8.54
N VAL A 56 22.04 -9.93 7.81
CA VAL A 56 21.25 -8.81 8.35
C VAL A 56 20.33 -9.28 9.48
N THR A 57 19.60 -10.38 9.28
CA THR A 57 18.73 -10.96 10.31
C THR A 57 19.52 -11.35 11.56
N ARG A 58 20.70 -11.94 11.38
CA ARG A 58 21.61 -12.29 12.47
C ARG A 58 22.10 -11.03 13.21
N ASN A 59 22.50 -9.98 12.49
CA ASN A 59 22.98 -8.74 13.09
C ASN A 59 21.89 -8.01 13.88
N ILE A 60 20.63 -8.08 13.45
CA ILE A 60 19.48 -7.54 14.19
C ILE A 60 19.23 -8.33 15.49
N SER A 61 19.33 -9.66 15.40
CA SER A 61 19.01 -10.57 16.50
C SER A 61 20.16 -10.73 17.51
N GLN A 62 21.35 -10.20 17.21
CA GLN A 62 22.52 -10.31 18.07
C GLN A 62 22.68 -9.08 18.99
N PRO A 63 23.37 -9.25 20.14
CA PRO A 63 23.73 -8.13 20.99
C PRO A 63 24.59 -7.12 20.21
N PRO A 64 24.38 -5.81 20.38
CA PRO A 64 23.65 -5.14 21.46
C PRO A 64 22.18 -4.79 21.17
N ALA A 65 21.67 -5.10 19.97
CA ALA A 65 20.33 -4.68 19.57
C ALA A 65 19.23 -5.58 20.14
N GLU A 66 19.41 -6.91 20.01
CA GLU A 66 18.43 -7.93 20.44
C GLU A 66 16.98 -7.57 20.03
N LYS A 67 16.82 -7.03 18.81
CA LYS A 67 15.54 -6.58 18.28
C LYS A 67 14.87 -7.69 17.48
N ASN A 68 13.56 -7.57 17.30
CA ASN A 68 12.81 -8.46 16.46
C ASN A 68 13.01 -8.09 14.96
N PRO A 69 13.56 -8.99 14.13
CA PRO A 69 13.77 -8.72 12.70
C PRO A 69 12.47 -8.54 11.89
N ASP A 70 11.32 -8.94 12.44
CA ASP A 70 10.02 -8.72 11.78
C ASP A 70 9.44 -7.32 12.03
N ASP A 71 10.02 -6.53 12.93
CA ASP A 71 9.59 -5.16 13.23
C ASP A 71 10.39 -4.13 12.40
N CYS A 72 10.94 -4.56 11.27
CA CYS A 72 11.76 -3.73 10.40
C CYS A 72 10.93 -2.61 9.74
N SER A 73 11.37 -1.36 9.90
CA SER A 73 10.72 -0.21 9.28
C SER A 73 11.09 -0.11 7.81
N ASP A 74 12.36 -0.23 7.46
CA ASP A 74 12.85 -0.02 6.10
C ASP A 74 13.95 -1.03 5.75
N ILE A 75 13.96 -1.51 4.51
CA ILE A 75 15.01 -2.34 3.93
C ILE A 75 15.47 -1.71 2.62
N ASP A 76 16.76 -1.48 2.52
CA ASP A 76 17.44 -1.04 1.32
C ASP A 76 18.33 -2.16 0.77
N PHE A 77 18.10 -2.54 -0.48
CA PHE A 77 19.03 -3.34 -1.27
C PHE A 77 19.77 -2.43 -2.23
N ARG A 78 21.09 -2.54 -2.24
CA ARG A 78 21.94 -1.90 -3.23
C ARG A 78 22.83 -2.96 -3.83
N ILE A 79 22.71 -3.10 -5.14
CA ILE A 79 23.48 -4.06 -5.92
C ILE A 79 24.14 -3.27 -7.01
N SER A 80 25.46 -3.25 -7.03
CA SER A 80 26.23 -2.49 -8.00
C SER A 80 27.38 -3.31 -8.56
N ASP A 81 27.63 -3.11 -9.84
CA ASP A 81 28.80 -3.53 -10.59
C ASP A 81 29.45 -2.27 -11.21
N GLU A 82 30.57 -2.40 -11.92
CA GLU A 82 31.31 -1.28 -12.53
C GLU A 82 30.44 -0.41 -13.46
N THR A 83 29.39 -0.99 -14.04
CA THR A 83 28.58 -0.33 -15.07
C THR A 83 27.09 -0.22 -14.75
N SER A 84 26.59 -0.98 -13.78
CA SER A 84 25.15 -1.11 -13.54
C SER A 84 24.85 -1.05 -12.04
N GLU A 85 23.73 -0.42 -11.68
CA GLU A 85 23.29 -0.28 -10.29
C GLU A 85 21.79 -0.58 -10.20
N ILE A 86 21.42 -1.36 -9.18
CA ILE A 86 20.05 -1.62 -8.78
C ILE A 86 19.93 -1.20 -7.32
N LYS A 87 19.08 -0.21 -7.06
CA LYS A 87 18.70 0.20 -5.71
C LYS A 87 17.23 -0.07 -5.49
N ILE A 88 16.91 -0.83 -4.45
CA ILE A 88 15.54 -1.17 -4.07
C ILE A 88 15.36 -0.71 -2.63
N SER A 89 14.53 0.30 -2.41
CA SER A 89 14.20 0.81 -1.07
C SER A 89 12.78 0.43 -0.73
N ILE A 90 12.61 -0.37 0.31
CA ILE A 90 11.33 -0.91 0.77
C ILE A 90 11.05 -0.32 2.13
N SER A 91 10.03 0.52 2.21
CA SER A 91 9.40 0.91 3.46
C SER A 91 8.15 0.06 3.67
N PRO A 92 7.42 0.19 4.79
CA PRO A 92 6.15 -0.50 4.93
C PRO A 92 5.25 0.06 3.82
N THR A 93 5.08 1.38 3.74
CA THR A 93 4.07 1.98 2.84
C THR A 93 4.33 1.83 1.35
N HIS A 94 5.58 1.72 0.93
CA HIS A 94 5.97 1.71 -0.47
C HIS A 94 7.32 1.03 -0.70
N ALA A 95 7.47 0.43 -1.88
CA ALA A 95 8.75 0.00 -2.44
C ALA A 95 9.12 0.90 -3.62
N SER A 96 10.37 1.35 -3.66
CA SER A 96 10.93 2.07 -4.79
C SER A 96 12.07 1.26 -5.39
N VAL A 97 12.07 1.16 -6.71
CA VAL A 97 13.07 0.41 -7.47
C VAL A 97 13.72 1.39 -8.44
N TYR A 98 15.04 1.47 -8.40
CA TYR A 98 15.87 2.26 -9.28
C TYR A 98 16.87 1.32 -9.95
N ILE A 99 16.90 1.34 -11.28
CA ILE A 99 17.80 0.52 -12.09
C ILE A 99 18.51 1.44 -13.06
N SER A 100 19.84 1.32 -13.08
CA SER A 100 20.72 2.06 -13.96
C SER A 100 21.63 1.09 -14.70
N SER A 101 21.68 1.19 -16.03
CA SER A 101 22.59 0.38 -16.84
C SER A 101 22.84 1.03 -18.21
N PRO A 102 24.01 0.82 -18.83
CA PRO A 102 24.25 1.17 -20.23
C PRO A 102 23.49 0.27 -21.22
N VAL A 103 22.95 -0.89 -20.78
CA VAL A 103 22.22 -1.83 -21.64
C VAL A 103 20.72 -1.71 -21.36
N PRO A 104 19.92 -1.04 -22.24
CA PRO A 104 18.51 -0.78 -21.98
C PRO A 104 17.67 -2.04 -21.84
N SER A 105 17.92 -3.06 -22.67
CA SER A 105 17.18 -4.33 -22.63
C SER A 105 17.34 -5.06 -21.30
N TRP A 106 18.55 -5.04 -20.75
CA TRP A 106 18.85 -5.58 -19.42
C TRP A 106 18.11 -4.80 -18.33
N ALA A 107 18.21 -3.46 -18.35
CA ALA A 107 17.54 -2.61 -17.37
C ALA A 107 16.01 -2.81 -17.37
N HIS A 108 15.39 -2.88 -18.55
CA HIS A 108 13.96 -3.14 -18.70
C HIS A 108 13.56 -4.58 -18.32
N GLY A 109 14.40 -5.56 -18.61
CA GLY A 109 14.20 -6.96 -18.22
C GLY A 109 14.13 -7.11 -16.70
N HIS A 110 15.17 -6.64 -16.00
CA HIS A 110 15.26 -6.71 -14.54
C HIS A 110 14.17 -5.88 -13.86
N ALA A 111 13.88 -4.69 -14.40
CA ALA A 111 12.74 -3.88 -13.97
C ALA A 111 11.43 -4.65 -13.99
N THR A 112 11.13 -5.33 -15.10
CA THR A 112 9.87 -6.07 -15.30
C THR A 112 9.78 -7.26 -14.35
N GLN A 113 10.89 -7.98 -14.16
CA GLN A 113 10.94 -9.15 -13.28
C GLN A 113 10.76 -8.76 -11.81
N ILE A 114 11.53 -7.77 -11.33
CA ILE A 114 11.40 -7.24 -9.96
C ILE A 114 9.97 -6.77 -9.71
N LEU A 115 9.42 -6.05 -10.68
CA LEU A 115 8.09 -5.51 -10.55
C LEU A 115 7.03 -6.62 -10.55
N THR A 116 7.21 -7.70 -11.29
CA THR A 116 6.33 -8.88 -11.25
C THR A 116 6.31 -9.50 -9.85
N VAL A 117 7.46 -9.55 -9.17
CA VAL A 117 7.52 -10.02 -7.77
C VAL A 117 6.77 -9.07 -6.83
N LEU A 118 6.94 -7.76 -7.00
CA LEU A 118 6.23 -6.76 -6.21
C LEU A 118 4.69 -6.81 -6.43
N GLU A 119 4.24 -7.06 -7.65
CA GLU A 119 2.82 -7.25 -7.98
C GLU A 119 2.26 -8.55 -7.41
N ALA A 120 3.02 -9.65 -7.50
CA ALA A 120 2.65 -10.92 -6.88
C ALA A 120 2.54 -10.83 -5.35
N ALA A 121 3.32 -9.93 -4.74
CA ALA A 121 3.24 -9.56 -3.33
C ALA A 121 2.07 -8.62 -2.98
N GLY A 122 1.15 -8.36 -3.93
CA GLY A 122 -0.02 -7.50 -3.75
C GLY A 122 0.23 -6.01 -3.99
N GLY A 123 1.43 -5.64 -4.46
CA GLY A 123 1.78 -4.27 -4.77
C GLY A 123 0.99 -3.72 -5.97
N CYS A 124 0.57 -2.46 -5.89
CA CYS A 124 -0.06 -1.74 -7.00
C CYS A 124 0.90 -0.69 -7.57
N ARG A 125 1.12 -0.70 -8.89
CA ARG A 125 1.96 0.30 -9.58
C ARG A 125 1.36 1.69 -9.41
N PHE A 126 2.18 2.65 -9.03
CA PHE A 126 1.86 4.07 -9.17
C PHE A 126 2.82 4.69 -10.16
N THR A 127 2.30 5.08 -11.33
CA THR A 127 3.01 6.01 -12.21
C THR A 127 3.10 7.35 -11.48
N THR A 128 4.32 7.83 -11.29
CA THR A 128 4.78 8.83 -10.32
C THR A 128 4.19 10.24 -10.41
N VAL A 129 3.16 10.48 -11.24
CA VAL A 129 2.81 11.85 -11.65
C VAL A 129 1.55 12.42 -10.99
N THR A 130 0.63 11.66 -10.41
CA THR A 130 -0.66 12.28 -10.00
C THR A 130 -1.29 11.82 -8.69
N SER A 131 -0.95 10.66 -8.12
CA SER A 131 -1.86 10.05 -7.12
C SER A 131 -1.87 10.71 -5.74
N ASP A 132 -0.77 11.32 -5.29
CA ASP A 132 -0.76 11.92 -3.95
C ASP A 132 -1.56 13.24 -3.91
N GLU A 133 -1.51 14.02 -4.99
CA GLU A 133 -2.34 15.23 -5.15
C GLU A 133 -3.79 14.89 -5.48
N THR A 134 -4.07 13.91 -6.36
CA THR A 134 -5.47 13.50 -6.59
C THR A 134 -6.09 12.89 -5.35
N TRP A 135 -5.35 12.12 -4.56
CA TRP A 135 -5.88 11.56 -3.31
C TRP A 135 -6.06 12.61 -2.21
N LYS A 136 -5.13 13.57 -2.10
CA LYS A 136 -5.30 14.75 -1.23
C LYS A 136 -6.46 15.62 -1.71
N GLN A 137 -6.70 15.75 -3.01
CA GLN A 137 -7.85 16.46 -3.58
C GLN A 137 -9.17 15.72 -3.31
N VAL A 138 -9.23 14.39 -3.48
CA VAL A 138 -10.43 13.58 -3.19
C VAL A 138 -10.75 13.59 -1.69
N THR A 139 -9.75 13.55 -0.82
CA THR A 139 -9.97 13.63 0.64
C THR A 139 -10.32 15.04 1.11
N ARG A 140 -9.75 16.09 0.49
CA ARG A 140 -10.17 17.48 0.73
C ARG A 140 -11.59 17.72 0.22
N SER A 141 -11.93 17.24 -0.98
CA SER A 141 -13.29 17.39 -1.52
C SER A 141 -14.31 16.63 -0.67
N ALA A 142 -13.99 15.42 -0.20
CA ALA A 142 -14.85 14.68 0.73
C ALA A 142 -15.07 15.42 2.06
N LYS A 143 -14.03 16.01 2.66
CA LYS A 143 -14.15 16.83 3.88
C LYS A 143 -14.98 18.09 3.65
N ILE A 144 -14.80 18.75 2.50
CA ILE A 144 -15.59 19.92 2.11
C ILE A 144 -17.05 19.54 1.91
N SER A 145 -17.35 18.45 1.22
CA SER A 145 -18.72 17.94 1.06
C SER A 145 -19.38 17.62 2.41
N LEU A 146 -18.62 17.09 3.38
CA LEU A 146 -19.10 16.78 4.73
C LEU A 146 -19.43 18.06 5.53
N LEU A 147 -18.60 19.09 5.40
CA LEU A 147 -18.86 20.41 6.00
C LEU A 147 -20.06 21.11 5.35
N VAL A 148 -20.18 21.03 4.03
CA VAL A 148 -21.34 21.58 3.29
C VAL A 148 -22.63 20.86 3.66
N LEU A 149 -22.61 19.53 3.80
CA LEU A 149 -23.73 18.76 4.34
C LEU A 149 -24.08 19.19 5.77
N GLY A 150 -23.08 19.37 6.64
CA GLY A 150 -23.27 19.82 8.02
C GLY A 150 -23.89 21.21 8.12
N THR A 151 -23.44 22.17 7.31
CA THR A 151 -24.04 23.53 7.28
C THR A 151 -25.42 23.56 6.65
N TRP A 152 -25.69 22.72 5.64
CA TRP A 152 -27.02 22.60 5.06
C TRP A 152 -28.02 21.97 6.04
N LEU A 153 -27.62 20.92 6.76
CA LEU A 153 -28.37 20.32 7.88
C LEU A 153 -28.69 21.34 8.97
N SER A 154 -27.68 22.11 9.37
CA SER A 154 -27.82 23.15 10.41
C SER A 154 -28.80 24.25 9.98
N SER A 155 -28.68 24.70 8.73
CA SER A 155 -29.56 25.73 8.15
C SER A 155 -31.01 25.26 8.00
N ALA A 156 -31.20 24.02 7.53
CA ALA A 156 -32.54 23.46 7.38
C ALA A 156 -33.25 23.33 8.74
N ILE A 157 -32.56 22.90 9.80
CA ILE A 157 -33.12 22.77 11.16
C ILE A 157 -33.54 24.13 11.75
N ILE A 158 -32.84 25.21 11.39
CA ILE A 158 -33.07 26.55 11.94
C ILE A 158 -34.17 27.31 11.16
N THR A 159 -34.34 27.05 9.86
CA THR A 159 -35.08 27.97 8.99
C THR A 159 -36.48 27.52 8.61
N ASP A 160 -36.87 26.24 8.77
CA ASP A 160 -38.20 25.80 8.31
C ASP A 160 -38.90 24.75 9.20
N ARG A 161 -40.14 25.07 9.64
CA ARG A 161 -41.05 24.14 10.36
C ARG A 161 -41.80 23.20 9.40
N ARG A 162 -41.51 23.24 8.10
CA ARG A 162 -42.06 22.35 7.09
C ARG A 162 -41.00 21.41 6.53
N PHE A 163 -40.28 20.72 7.40
CA PHE A 163 -39.48 19.58 6.98
C PHE A 163 -40.41 18.46 6.48
N GLN A 164 -40.52 18.32 5.15
CA GLN A 164 -41.15 17.14 4.57
C GLN A 164 -40.28 15.92 4.89
N PHE A 165 -40.91 14.82 5.31
CA PHE A 165 -40.24 13.57 5.68
C PHE A 165 -39.27 13.04 4.59
N SER A 166 -39.49 13.42 3.32
CA SER A 166 -38.65 13.09 2.17
C SER A 166 -37.25 13.69 2.24
N ASP A 167 -37.08 14.92 2.75
CA ASP A 167 -35.78 15.59 2.84
C ASP A 167 -34.94 15.07 4.01
N LEU A 168 -35.59 14.58 5.06
CA LEU A 168 -34.91 13.87 6.16
C LEU A 168 -34.35 12.52 5.70
N GLN A 169 -35.06 11.81 4.83
CA GLN A 169 -34.62 10.51 4.30
C GLN A 169 -33.37 10.64 3.41
N THR A 170 -33.33 11.58 2.49
CA THR A 170 -32.15 11.80 1.62
C THR A 170 -30.91 12.18 2.41
N THR A 171 -31.07 12.98 3.47
CA THR A 171 -29.96 13.46 4.29
C THR A 171 -29.39 12.36 5.21
N VAL A 172 -30.27 11.53 5.81
CA VAL A 172 -29.86 10.37 6.60
C VAL A 172 -29.15 9.33 5.71
N ILE A 173 -29.66 9.08 4.50
CA ILE A 173 -29.02 8.18 3.55
C ILE A 173 -27.62 8.69 3.17
N ALA A 174 -27.47 9.98 2.88
CA ALA A 174 -26.17 10.57 2.56
C ALA A 174 -25.16 10.44 3.72
N ALA A 175 -25.59 10.71 4.96
CA ALA A 175 -24.75 10.56 6.14
C ALA A 175 -24.34 9.10 6.38
N VAL A 176 -25.26 8.15 6.19
CA VAL A 176 -24.98 6.71 6.29
C VAL A 176 -23.99 6.25 5.22
N VAL A 177 -24.15 6.69 3.97
CA VAL A 177 -23.20 6.36 2.89
C VAL A 177 -21.82 6.92 3.18
N VAL A 178 -21.72 8.15 3.70
CA VAL A 178 -20.44 8.76 4.11
C VAL A 178 -19.81 7.99 5.28
N TYR A 179 -20.59 7.62 6.29
CA TYR A 179 -20.10 6.83 7.42
C TYR A 179 -19.62 5.44 6.99
N ILE A 180 -20.38 4.76 6.13
CA ILE A 180 -20.02 3.45 5.57
C ILE A 180 -18.73 3.55 4.74
N THR A 181 -18.63 4.52 3.84
CA THR A 181 -17.44 4.68 2.99
C THR A 181 -16.19 5.04 3.79
N THR A 182 -16.32 5.87 4.83
CA THR A 182 -15.20 6.17 5.74
C THR A 182 -14.83 4.96 6.60
N TYR A 183 -15.80 4.23 7.15
CA TYR A 183 -15.55 3.04 7.96
C TYR A 183 -14.89 1.90 7.16
N VAL A 184 -15.42 1.60 5.98
CA VAL A 184 -14.83 0.62 5.05
C VAL A 184 -13.42 1.04 4.64
N LYS A 185 -13.18 2.34 4.42
CA LYS A 185 -11.83 2.86 4.10
C LYS A 185 -10.86 2.64 5.26
N THR A 186 -11.26 2.95 6.49
CA THR A 186 -10.40 2.76 7.67
C THR A 186 -10.04 1.28 7.83
N ILE A 187 -11.03 0.39 7.76
CA ILE A 187 -10.83 -1.06 7.83
C ILE A 187 -9.92 -1.55 6.69
N LEU A 188 -10.18 -1.17 5.44
CA LEU A 188 -9.35 -1.57 4.31
C LEU A 188 -7.93 -1.02 4.41
N SER A 189 -7.73 0.17 4.98
CA SER A 189 -6.40 0.75 5.18
C SER A 189 -5.61 0.04 6.27
N GLU A 190 -6.28 -0.40 7.34
CA GLU A 190 -5.67 -1.10 8.47
C GLU A 190 -5.35 -2.56 8.10
N ILE A 191 -6.19 -3.18 7.27
CA ILE A 191 -6.02 -4.54 6.76
C ILE A 191 -4.99 -4.62 5.63
N ARG A 192 -4.83 -3.54 4.84
CA ARG A 192 -3.76 -3.39 3.85
C ARG A 192 -2.49 -2.77 4.44
N SER A 193 -2.37 -2.69 5.77
CA SER A 193 -1.13 -2.24 6.40
C SER A 193 0.01 -3.08 5.84
N PRO A 194 0.88 -2.46 5.06
CA PRO A 194 1.89 -3.19 4.36
C PRO A 194 2.88 -3.71 5.38
N LYS A 195 3.19 -4.99 5.23
CA LYS A 195 3.93 -5.77 6.21
C LYS A 195 5.24 -6.20 5.55
N LEU A 196 6.33 -5.93 6.24
CA LEU A 196 7.67 -6.33 5.90
C LEU A 196 8.08 -7.39 6.92
N SER A 197 8.63 -8.51 6.48
CA SER A 197 9.16 -9.52 7.40
C SER A 197 10.42 -10.12 6.80
N LEU A 198 11.50 -10.03 7.57
CA LEU A 198 12.81 -10.58 7.20
C LEU A 198 12.88 -12.09 7.44
N THR A 199 12.04 -12.64 8.32
CA THR A 199 12.14 -14.04 8.73
C THR A 199 11.00 -14.92 8.26
N SER A 200 9.79 -14.37 8.19
CA SER A 200 8.58 -15.13 7.89
C SER A 200 8.13 -14.95 6.45
N ASP A 201 7.44 -15.97 5.94
CA ASP A 201 6.65 -15.82 4.73
C ASP A 201 5.36 -15.06 5.07
N ILE A 202 5.10 -13.99 4.32
CA ILE A 202 3.85 -13.27 4.44
C ILE A 202 2.91 -13.88 3.43
N LYS A 203 2.06 -14.79 3.91
CA LYS A 203 1.01 -15.35 3.06
C LYS A 203 0.15 -14.21 2.51
N THR A 204 0.12 -14.11 1.19
CA THR A 204 -0.81 -13.25 0.44
C THR A 204 -2.21 -13.85 0.42
N HIS A 205 -2.69 -14.34 1.57
CA HIS A 205 -4.09 -14.71 1.70
C HIS A 205 -4.95 -13.48 1.40
N SER A 206 -6.05 -13.72 0.70
CA SER A 206 -7.08 -12.70 0.55
C SER A 206 -7.47 -12.26 1.95
N TRP A 207 -7.48 -10.96 2.21
CA TRP A 207 -7.94 -10.43 3.51
C TRP A 207 -9.32 -10.98 3.91
N TRP A 208 -10.12 -11.34 2.91
CA TRP A 208 -11.39 -12.00 3.09
C TRP A 208 -11.20 -13.33 3.79
N GLU A 209 -10.24 -14.15 3.42
CA GLU A 209 -9.96 -15.45 4.06
C GLU A 209 -9.60 -15.27 5.53
N ASP A 210 -8.71 -14.31 5.84
CA ASP A 210 -8.21 -14.02 7.19
C ASP A 210 -9.20 -13.26 8.08
N SER A 211 -10.24 -12.65 7.49
CA SER A 211 -11.22 -11.88 8.25
C SER A 211 -12.07 -12.80 9.15
N SER A 212 -12.30 -12.37 10.39
CA SER A 212 -13.15 -13.08 11.34
C SER A 212 -14.56 -13.27 10.78
N LEU A 213 -15.26 -14.31 11.24
CA LEU A 213 -16.63 -14.59 10.82
C LEU A 213 -17.56 -13.40 11.11
N ALA A 214 -17.30 -12.67 12.19
CA ALA A 214 -17.98 -11.41 12.52
C ALA A 214 -17.73 -10.31 11.47
N ASN A 215 -16.50 -10.12 11.00
CA ASN A 215 -16.18 -9.14 9.95
C ASN A 215 -16.82 -9.50 8.61
N LYS A 216 -16.86 -10.79 8.27
CA LYS A 216 -17.54 -11.29 7.06
C LYS A 216 -19.05 -11.01 7.11
N ILE A 217 -19.69 -11.30 8.25
CA ILE A 217 -21.12 -11.02 8.47
C ILE A 217 -21.38 -9.51 8.42
N ALA A 218 -20.56 -8.71 9.10
CA ALA A 218 -20.70 -7.26 9.11
C ALA A 218 -20.63 -6.70 7.68
N MET A 219 -19.66 -7.15 6.87
CA MET A 219 -19.54 -6.68 5.49
C MET A 219 -20.64 -7.20 4.58
N GLY A 220 -21.10 -8.44 4.78
CA GLY A 220 -22.29 -8.97 4.09
C GLY A 220 -23.54 -8.14 4.40
N SER A 221 -23.74 -7.77 5.67
CA SER A 221 -24.87 -6.93 6.10
C SER A 221 -24.79 -5.50 5.54
N LEU A 222 -23.58 -4.95 5.43
CA LEU A 222 -23.32 -3.65 4.84
C LEU A 222 -23.68 -3.61 3.35
N ILE A 223 -23.29 -4.64 2.60
CA ILE A 223 -23.63 -4.79 1.18
C ILE A 223 -25.15 -4.92 1.01
N ALA A 224 -25.80 -5.74 1.84
CA ALA A 224 -27.25 -5.90 1.82
C ALA A 224 -27.98 -4.59 2.13
N ALA A 225 -27.50 -3.82 3.10
CA ALA A 225 -28.05 -2.51 3.45
C ALA A 225 -27.89 -1.49 2.31
N LEU A 226 -26.73 -1.46 1.64
CA LEU A 226 -26.48 -0.62 0.47
C LEU A 226 -27.41 -0.97 -0.70
N LEU A 227 -27.55 -2.25 -1.02
CA LEU A 227 -28.47 -2.70 -2.07
C LEU A 227 -29.93 -2.38 -1.75
N SER A 228 -30.32 -2.53 -0.48
CA SER A 228 -31.68 -2.19 -0.02
C SER A 228 -31.95 -0.69 -0.11
N ALA A 229 -30.96 0.14 0.23
CA ALA A 229 -31.07 1.60 0.09
C ALA A 229 -31.20 2.03 -1.38
N VAL A 230 -30.45 1.40 -2.29
CA VAL A 230 -30.57 1.64 -3.74
C VAL A 230 -31.95 1.23 -4.26
N ALA A 231 -32.48 0.09 -3.82
CA ALA A 231 -33.81 -0.38 -4.19
C ALA A 231 -34.92 0.57 -3.68
N ALA A 232 -34.82 1.03 -2.43
CA ALA A 232 -35.75 2.00 -1.88
C ALA A 232 -35.72 3.33 -2.65
N PHE A 233 -34.54 3.78 -3.06
CA PHE A 233 -34.39 5.00 -3.86
C PHE A 233 -34.95 4.85 -5.29
N ALA A 234 -34.79 3.68 -5.90
CA ALA A 234 -35.39 3.38 -7.19
C ALA A 234 -36.92 3.34 -7.10
N ALA A 235 -37.47 2.77 -6.03
CA ALA A 235 -38.91 2.71 -5.78
C ALA A 235 -39.54 4.08 -5.49
N LEU A 236 -38.77 5.06 -5.03
CA LEU A 236 -39.23 6.44 -4.81
C LEU A 236 -39.27 7.29 -6.09
N LYS A 237 -38.63 6.85 -7.17
CA LYS A 237 -38.58 7.56 -8.46
C LYS A 237 -39.56 7.02 -9.51
N GLY A 238 -40.16 5.86 -9.28
CA GLY A 238 -41.22 5.28 -10.13
C GLY A 238 -42.59 5.55 -9.54
#